data_AF-A0A1F3C4B2-F1
#
_entry.id   AF-A0A1F3C4B2-F1
#
_cell.length_a   1.000
_cell.length_b   1.000
_cell.length_c   1.000
_cell.angle_alpha   90.00
_cell.angle_beta   90.00
_cell.angle_gamma   90.00
#
_symmetry.space_group_name_H-M   'P 1'
#
loop_
_entity.id
_entity.type
_entity.pdbx_description
1 polymer ?
#
loop_
_entity_poly.entity_id
_entity_poly.type
_entity_poly.pdbx_seq_one_letter_code
_entity_poly.pdbx_strand_id
1 'polypeptide(L)'
;MTTEEFWNKYINEDILEIFDETCEFFSKKLPQEFIDNYDVGEVILETKGHQEEAKNFDNVIKFTEIIQNKQPELYKKYFQYFDDFLIDYFCFQQDKQKVNKAFSLFIENPLHDYDMYLLEFKKILFYQHSDLLEQSISKNFDCVKESDNLIGNAEYDLAMVKFYMFLQEIFIGQEENIDKSSLSLNLSKYNFKFADDFISALENGILKPQLDAENIKAIFKNDKVNSIVIIQGYFLRYMNEKGFEFYLSGMIWDKMLNYWQKNNRSKNTTDSYFKIQHKLFEKYLAELSSDIFLDNKPEMIAILWGSVYIYEFFYKINIITDEIFQDFLELSKKLKGKVIGLFTTNLWNSNFVHSWEKPDCISETEFIEENNIFKKSISIKYQESTLPKSSISDELLKIGELSNYIIEGEKDTETLNDIGSSNKLRNIYENEFKENDNKDIIYEPIRTERKVGRNEPCTCGSGKKYKKCCGR
;
A
#
# COMPACT_ATOMS: atom_id res chain seq x y z
N MET A 1 -6.48 27.06 33.84
CA MET A 1 -5.50 27.72 32.97
C MET A 1 -6.24 28.64 32.01
N THR A 2 -5.82 29.90 31.91
CA THR A 2 -6.29 30.82 30.86
C THR A 2 -5.68 30.44 29.51
N THR A 3 -6.19 31.03 28.41
CA THR A 3 -5.60 30.85 27.07
C THR A 3 -4.13 31.28 27.03
N GLU A 4 -3.83 32.44 27.61
CA GLU A 4 -2.47 33.00 27.64
C GLU A 4 -1.51 32.13 28.46
N GLU A 5 -1.95 31.64 29.62
CA GLU A 5 -1.17 30.72 30.45
C GLU A 5 -0.86 29.41 29.69
N PHE A 6 -1.87 28.83 29.02
CA PHE A 6 -1.69 27.60 28.25
C PHE A 6 -0.73 27.81 27.08
N TRP A 7 -0.94 28.87 26.29
CA TRP A 7 -0.09 29.13 25.14
C TRP A 7 1.37 29.38 25.54
N ASN A 8 1.59 30.11 26.64
CA ASN A 8 2.93 30.35 27.15
C ASN A 8 3.63 29.04 27.58
N LYS A 9 2.89 28.07 28.12
CA LYS A 9 3.45 26.73 28.37
C LYS A 9 3.79 26.02 27.06
N TYR A 10 2.83 25.96 26.15
CA TYR A 10 2.96 25.25 24.87
C TYR A 10 4.21 25.66 24.06
N ILE A 11 4.54 26.96 24.02
CA ILE A 11 5.67 27.45 23.23
C ILE A 11 7.03 27.39 23.96
N ASN A 12 7.05 27.19 25.28
CA ASN A 12 8.28 27.29 26.09
C ASN A 12 8.66 26.01 26.83
N GLU A 13 7.73 25.09 27.04
CA GLU A 13 7.94 23.80 27.72
C GLU A 13 7.95 22.65 26.71
N ASP A 14 8.50 21.49 27.09
CA ASP A 14 8.46 20.29 26.25
C ASP A 14 7.00 19.79 26.14
N ILE A 15 6.52 19.59 24.90
CA ILE A 15 5.17 19.09 24.60
C ILE A 15 4.87 17.76 25.30
N LEU A 16 5.89 16.92 25.50
CA LEU A 16 5.75 15.66 26.24
C LEU A 16 5.47 15.89 27.73
N GLU A 17 6.06 16.93 28.33
CA GLU A 17 5.92 17.24 29.75
C GLU A 17 4.56 17.88 30.08
N ILE A 18 4.02 18.69 29.17
CA ILE A 18 2.72 19.38 29.35
C ILE A 18 1.50 18.59 28.85
N PHE A 19 1.67 17.30 28.54
CA PHE A 19 0.63 16.48 27.91
C PHE A 19 -0.67 16.42 28.72
N ASP A 20 -0.60 16.19 30.04
CA ASP A 20 -1.78 16.07 30.89
C ASP A 20 -2.51 17.42 31.03
N GLU A 21 -1.77 18.52 31.03
CA GLU A 21 -2.31 19.88 31.09
C GLU A 21 -3.01 20.24 29.78
N THR A 22 -2.43 19.81 28.66
CA THR A 22 -3.04 19.90 27.33
C THR A 22 -4.33 19.08 27.28
N CYS A 23 -4.32 17.84 27.76
CA CYS A 23 -5.52 17.02 27.90
C CYS A 23 -6.60 17.73 28.74
N GLU A 24 -6.24 18.33 29.87
CA GLU A 24 -7.19 19.06 30.73
C GLU A 24 -7.78 20.28 30.01
N PHE A 25 -6.95 21.02 29.27
CA PHE A 25 -7.37 22.19 28.51
C PHE A 25 -8.38 21.82 27.42
N PHE A 26 -8.08 20.81 26.59
CA PHE A 26 -8.96 20.32 25.54
C PHE A 26 -10.18 19.53 26.05
N SER A 27 -10.17 19.07 27.31
CA SER A 27 -11.33 18.41 27.94
C SER A 27 -12.48 19.36 28.27
N LYS A 28 -12.23 20.68 28.22
CA LYS A 28 -13.21 21.74 28.49
C LYS A 28 -13.59 22.45 27.19
N LYS A 29 -14.69 23.20 27.19
CA LYS A 29 -15.03 24.04 26.03
C LYS A 29 -13.90 25.05 25.79
N LEU A 30 -13.31 25.04 24.59
CA LEU A 30 -12.21 25.93 24.26
C LEU A 30 -12.69 27.39 24.24
N PRO A 31 -11.90 28.33 24.80
CA PRO A 31 -12.20 29.76 24.70
C PRO A 31 -12.23 30.20 23.23
N GLN A 32 -13.20 31.04 22.85
CA GLN A 32 -13.31 31.53 21.47
C GLN A 32 -12.05 32.28 21.02
N GLU A 33 -11.46 33.06 21.93
CA GLU A 33 -10.18 33.75 21.70
C GLU A 33 -9.04 32.79 21.36
N PHE A 34 -9.04 31.57 21.92
CA PHE A 34 -8.02 30.58 21.58
C PHE A 34 -8.19 30.10 20.13
N ILE A 35 -9.43 29.82 19.73
CA ILE A 35 -9.76 29.36 18.38
C ILE A 35 -9.47 30.44 17.33
N ASP A 36 -9.75 31.71 17.66
CA ASP A 36 -9.65 32.81 16.72
C ASP A 36 -8.21 33.31 16.53
N ASN A 37 -7.38 33.24 17.59
CA ASN A 37 -6.05 33.88 17.60
C ASN A 37 -4.86 32.91 17.56
N TYR A 38 -5.07 31.60 17.72
CA TYR A 38 -3.99 30.62 17.81
C TYR A 38 -4.20 29.45 16.84
N ASP A 39 -3.10 28.79 16.46
CA ASP A 39 -3.18 27.60 15.61
C ASP A 39 -3.53 26.36 16.44
N VAL A 40 -4.83 26.17 16.67
CA VAL A 40 -5.35 25.01 17.38
C VAL A 40 -5.02 23.69 16.65
N GLY A 41 -4.88 23.73 15.32
CA GLY A 41 -4.51 22.57 14.53
C GLY A 41 -3.10 22.12 14.85
N GLU A 42 -2.14 23.05 14.83
CA GLU A 42 -0.76 22.80 15.22
C GLU A 42 -0.68 22.17 16.61
N VAL A 43 -1.31 22.78 17.62
CA VAL A 43 -1.29 22.24 18.99
C VAL A 43 -1.81 20.81 19.06
N ILE A 44 -2.91 20.51 18.35
CA ILE A 44 -3.47 19.16 18.29
C ILE A 44 -2.49 18.18 17.66
N LEU A 45 -1.95 18.53 16.49
CA LEU A 45 -1.11 17.64 15.69
C LEU A 45 0.24 17.40 16.37
N GLU A 46 0.87 18.44 16.93
CA GLU A 46 2.12 18.32 17.66
C GLU A 46 1.96 17.54 18.97
N THR A 47 0.87 17.78 19.72
CA THR A 47 0.59 17.01 20.96
C THR A 47 0.45 15.52 20.65
N LYS A 48 -0.28 15.16 19.58
CA LYS A 48 -0.43 13.76 19.15
C LYS A 48 0.89 13.20 18.62
N GLY A 49 1.54 13.92 17.71
CA GLY A 49 2.75 13.51 17.01
C GLY A 49 3.91 13.22 17.95
N HIS A 50 4.19 14.12 18.90
CA HIS A 50 5.24 13.92 19.89
C HIS A 50 4.98 12.67 20.76
N GLN A 51 3.74 12.41 21.18
CA GLN A 51 3.40 11.21 21.95
C GLN A 51 3.57 9.94 21.11
N GLU A 52 3.24 9.99 19.82
CA GLU A 52 3.43 8.89 18.89
C GLU A 52 4.92 8.58 18.67
N GLU A 53 5.74 9.60 18.41
CA GLU A 53 7.19 9.47 18.24
C GLU A 53 7.85 8.91 19.52
N ALA A 54 7.38 9.35 20.69
CA ALA A 54 7.80 8.85 21.99
C ALA A 54 7.30 7.42 22.31
N LYS A 55 6.50 6.80 21.43
CA LYS A 55 5.84 5.49 21.61
C LYS A 55 4.88 5.44 22.80
N ASN A 56 4.33 6.57 23.20
CA ASN A 56 3.33 6.68 24.27
C ASN A 56 1.92 6.50 23.70
N PHE A 57 1.64 5.35 23.11
CA PHE A 57 0.40 5.14 22.35
C PHE A 57 -0.88 5.23 23.18
N ASP A 58 -0.84 4.87 24.47
CA ASP A 58 -1.98 5.08 25.38
C ASP A 58 -2.33 6.57 25.52
N ASN A 59 -1.32 7.46 25.48
CA ASN A 59 -1.52 8.90 25.49
C ASN A 59 -2.13 9.39 24.17
N VAL A 60 -1.69 8.85 23.03
CA VAL A 60 -2.30 9.13 21.72
C VAL A 60 -3.78 8.75 21.72
N ILE A 61 -4.13 7.55 22.19
CA ILE A 61 -5.52 7.10 22.33
C ILE A 61 -6.31 8.03 23.26
N LYS A 62 -5.79 8.31 24.47
CA LYS A 62 -6.42 9.19 25.45
C LYS A 62 -6.72 10.57 24.88
N PHE A 63 -5.74 11.19 24.21
CA PHE A 63 -5.92 12.52 23.63
C PHE A 63 -6.92 12.49 22.47
N THR A 64 -6.85 11.48 21.60
CA THR A 64 -7.82 11.29 20.51
C THR A 64 -9.25 11.18 21.03
N GLU A 65 -9.47 10.39 22.10
CA GLU A 65 -10.79 10.26 22.73
C GLU A 65 -11.29 11.58 23.33
N ILE A 66 -10.40 12.39 23.91
CA ILE A 66 -10.76 13.72 24.41
C ILE A 66 -11.24 14.60 23.26
N ILE A 67 -10.49 14.65 22.15
CA ILE A 67 -10.82 15.46 20.99
C ILE A 67 -12.13 14.99 20.33
N GLN A 68 -12.30 13.68 20.12
CA GLN A 68 -13.54 13.08 19.62
C GLN A 68 -14.78 13.47 20.46
N ASN A 69 -14.67 13.39 21.78
CA ASN A 69 -15.82 13.55 22.68
C ASN A 69 -16.10 14.99 23.10
N LYS A 70 -15.06 15.83 23.20
CA LYS A 70 -15.15 17.19 23.74
C LYS A 70 -15.02 18.26 22.67
N GLN A 71 -14.33 17.97 21.57
CA GLN A 71 -14.10 18.90 20.47
C GLN A 71 -14.45 18.27 19.10
N PRO A 72 -15.69 17.75 18.90
CA PRO A 72 -16.03 16.94 17.72
C PRO A 72 -15.85 17.67 16.38
N GLU A 73 -16.05 19.00 16.34
CA GLU A 73 -15.82 19.79 15.13
C GLU A 73 -14.33 19.90 14.78
N LEU A 74 -13.45 19.99 15.78
CA LEU A 74 -12.01 19.95 15.56
C LEU A 74 -11.55 18.55 15.16
N TYR A 75 -12.09 17.51 15.80
CA TYR A 75 -11.82 16.14 15.39
C TYR A 75 -12.18 15.93 13.91
N LYS A 76 -13.40 16.30 13.50
CA LYS A 76 -13.85 16.16 12.11
C LYS A 76 -12.99 16.96 11.12
N LYS A 77 -12.38 18.07 11.55
CA LYS A 77 -11.49 18.89 10.72
C LYS A 77 -10.12 18.24 10.49
N TYR A 78 -9.65 17.42 11.42
CA TYR A 78 -8.29 16.86 11.44
C TYR A 78 -8.27 15.32 11.55
N PHE A 79 -9.40 14.65 11.27
CA PHE A 79 -9.59 13.23 11.58
C PHE A 79 -8.54 12.34 10.91
N GLN A 80 -8.09 12.71 9.71
CA GLN A 80 -7.13 11.94 8.93
C GLN A 80 -5.80 11.73 9.65
N TYR A 81 -5.41 12.65 10.54
CA TYR A 81 -4.16 12.58 11.32
C TYR A 81 -4.31 11.84 12.66
N PHE A 82 -5.53 11.52 13.04
CA PHE A 82 -5.81 10.67 14.19
C PHE A 82 -6.10 9.25 13.71
N ASP A 83 -6.97 9.13 12.72
CA ASP A 83 -7.54 7.87 12.27
C ASP A 83 -6.51 7.03 11.52
N ASP A 84 -5.51 7.63 10.87
CA ASP A 84 -4.36 6.92 10.28
C ASP A 84 -3.63 6.05 11.32
N PHE A 85 -3.31 6.64 12.47
CA PHE A 85 -2.67 5.97 13.59
C PHE A 85 -3.61 4.94 14.21
N LEU A 86 -4.90 5.28 14.39
CA LEU A 86 -5.86 4.33 14.95
C LEU A 86 -6.03 3.11 14.05
N ILE A 87 -6.04 3.28 12.72
CA ILE A 87 -6.12 2.18 11.76
C ILE A 87 -4.88 1.29 11.90
N ASP A 88 -3.67 1.86 11.86
CA ASP A 88 -2.43 1.09 12.03
C ASP A 88 -2.43 0.32 13.36
N TYR A 89 -2.75 1.02 14.44
CA TYR A 89 -2.75 0.47 15.78
C TYR A 89 -3.78 -0.66 15.93
N PHE A 90 -5.03 -0.46 15.50
CA PHE A 90 -6.08 -1.47 15.66
C PHE A 90 -5.97 -2.61 14.64
N CYS A 91 -5.43 -2.38 13.44
CA CYS A 91 -5.06 -3.46 12.52
C CYS A 91 -3.96 -4.34 13.13
N PHE A 92 -2.92 -3.74 13.72
CA PHE A 92 -1.87 -4.48 14.43
C PHE A 92 -2.42 -5.31 15.60
N GLN A 93 -3.38 -4.76 16.36
CA GLN A 93 -4.07 -5.47 17.44
C GLN A 93 -5.15 -6.46 16.96
N GLN A 94 -5.43 -6.52 15.66
CA GLN A 94 -6.50 -7.33 15.05
C GLN A 94 -7.90 -7.02 15.59
N ASP A 95 -8.15 -5.76 15.99
CA ASP A 95 -9.45 -5.30 16.50
C ASP A 95 -10.33 -4.75 15.37
N LYS A 96 -11.01 -5.66 14.65
CA LYS A 96 -11.86 -5.31 13.49
C LYS A 96 -12.93 -4.26 13.82
N GLN A 97 -13.48 -4.26 15.03
CA GLN A 97 -14.52 -3.29 15.40
C GLN A 97 -13.95 -1.88 15.50
N LYS A 98 -12.77 -1.73 16.08
CA LYS A 98 -12.11 -0.42 16.18
C LYS A 98 -11.51 0.04 14.85
N VAL A 99 -11.02 -0.88 14.00
CA VAL A 99 -10.64 -0.56 12.61
C VAL A 99 -11.85 0.01 11.85
N ASN A 100 -13.01 -0.65 11.92
CA ASN A 100 -14.24 -0.14 11.28
C ASN A 100 -14.61 1.26 11.78
N LYS A 101 -14.46 1.52 13.09
CA LYS A 101 -14.74 2.83 13.68
C LYS A 101 -13.76 3.89 13.17
N ALA A 102 -12.46 3.60 13.20
CA ALA A 102 -11.41 4.53 12.76
C ALA A 102 -11.52 4.85 11.27
N PHE A 103 -11.85 3.87 10.43
CA PHE A 103 -11.96 4.09 8.99
C PHE A 103 -13.30 4.75 8.56
N SER A 104 -14.26 4.92 9.47
CA SER A 104 -15.61 5.39 9.13
C SER A 104 -15.64 6.80 8.53
N LEU A 105 -14.85 7.74 9.06
CA LEU A 105 -14.81 9.12 8.56
C LEU A 105 -14.17 9.23 7.19
N PHE A 106 -13.19 8.37 6.89
CA PHE A 106 -12.63 8.22 5.54
C PHE A 106 -13.70 7.78 4.53
N ILE A 107 -14.54 6.82 4.90
CA ILE A 107 -15.68 6.39 4.06
C ILE A 107 -16.73 7.50 3.92
N GLU A 108 -17.00 8.26 4.98
CA GLU A 108 -18.01 9.33 4.93
C GLU A 108 -17.52 10.56 4.16
N ASN A 109 -16.21 10.84 4.18
CA ASN A 109 -15.60 12.07 3.66
C ASN A 109 -14.33 11.78 2.84
N PRO A 110 -14.38 10.93 1.79
CA PRO A 110 -13.18 10.50 1.05
C PRO A 110 -12.45 11.64 0.34
N LEU A 111 -13.16 12.75 0.05
CA LEU A 111 -12.59 13.93 -0.61
C LEU A 111 -12.04 14.97 0.37
N HIS A 112 -12.11 14.73 1.68
CA HIS A 112 -11.50 15.62 2.68
C HIS A 112 -9.98 15.64 2.53
N ASP A 113 -9.39 14.45 2.43
CA ASP A 113 -7.99 14.22 2.09
C ASP A 113 -7.92 12.87 1.35
N TYR A 114 -7.94 12.93 0.03
CA TYR A 114 -8.05 11.73 -0.80
C TYR A 114 -6.76 10.90 -0.81
N ASP A 115 -5.62 11.57 -0.67
CA ASP A 115 -4.33 10.88 -0.65
C ASP A 115 -4.19 10.06 0.63
N MET A 116 -4.54 10.64 1.78
CA MET A 116 -4.64 9.89 3.05
C MET A 116 -5.70 8.78 2.98
N TYR A 117 -6.87 9.06 2.39
CA TYR A 117 -7.89 8.03 2.16
C TYR A 117 -7.35 6.82 1.37
N LEU A 118 -6.58 7.06 0.30
CA LEU A 118 -6.00 5.98 -0.50
C LEU A 118 -4.94 5.18 0.26
N LEU A 119 -4.10 5.84 1.05
CA LEU A 119 -3.12 5.15 1.91
C LEU A 119 -3.83 4.22 2.89
N GLU A 120 -4.85 4.72 3.58
CA GLU A 120 -5.62 3.94 4.54
C GLU A 120 -6.43 2.82 3.87
N PHE A 121 -7.01 3.09 2.69
CA PHE A 121 -7.67 2.06 1.88
C PHE A 121 -6.72 0.91 1.52
N LYS A 122 -5.45 1.19 1.20
CA LYS A 122 -4.43 0.15 0.95
C LYS A 122 -4.08 -0.62 2.21
N LYS A 123 -4.03 0.01 3.39
CA LYS A 123 -3.84 -0.72 4.66
C LYS A 123 -4.99 -1.68 4.94
N ILE A 124 -6.24 -1.24 4.76
CA ILE A 124 -7.44 -2.10 4.85
C ILE A 124 -7.34 -3.26 3.85
N LEU A 125 -6.80 -3.02 2.66
CA LEU A 125 -6.51 -4.04 1.64
C LEU A 125 -5.46 -5.05 2.12
N PHE A 126 -4.32 -4.60 2.64
CA PHE A 126 -3.25 -5.49 3.09
C PHE A 126 -3.65 -6.40 4.26
N TYR A 127 -4.49 -5.89 5.16
CA TYR A 127 -5.10 -6.66 6.26
C TYR A 127 -6.34 -7.47 5.86
N GLN A 128 -6.69 -7.45 4.57
CA GLN A 128 -7.79 -8.23 3.98
C GLN A 128 -9.16 -7.98 4.61
N HIS A 129 -9.48 -6.72 4.94
CA HIS A 129 -10.78 -6.33 5.48
C HIS A 129 -11.84 -6.14 4.37
N SER A 130 -12.24 -7.24 3.72
CA SER A 130 -13.12 -7.24 2.54
C SER A 130 -14.43 -6.46 2.72
N ASP A 131 -15.09 -6.57 3.88
CA ASP A 131 -16.35 -5.85 4.15
C ASP A 131 -16.17 -4.33 4.09
N LEU A 132 -15.05 -3.82 4.62
CA LEU A 132 -14.74 -2.40 4.61
C LEU A 132 -14.38 -1.93 3.20
N LEU A 133 -13.60 -2.70 2.45
CA LEU A 133 -13.26 -2.37 1.06
C LEU A 133 -14.53 -2.27 0.20
N GLU A 134 -15.43 -3.26 0.30
CA GLU A 134 -16.69 -3.25 -0.44
C GLU A 134 -17.57 -2.05 -0.08
N GLN A 135 -17.68 -1.75 1.22
CA GLN A 135 -18.42 -0.60 1.71
C GLN A 135 -17.85 0.72 1.17
N SER A 136 -16.52 0.86 1.18
CA SER A 136 -15.80 2.05 0.74
C SER A 136 -15.96 2.26 -0.76
N ILE A 137 -15.71 1.22 -1.56
CA ILE A 137 -15.90 1.26 -3.01
C ILE A 137 -17.34 1.63 -3.34
N SER A 138 -18.33 0.97 -2.71
CA SER A 138 -19.74 1.19 -3.00
C SER A 138 -20.19 2.63 -2.72
N LYS A 139 -19.66 3.25 -1.65
CA LYS A 139 -20.02 4.63 -1.25
C LYS A 139 -19.19 5.70 -1.95
N ASN A 140 -17.92 5.44 -2.25
CA ASN A 140 -16.96 6.48 -2.61
C ASN A 140 -16.60 6.51 -4.09
N PHE A 141 -16.81 5.40 -4.83
CA PHE A 141 -16.37 5.30 -6.22
C PHE A 141 -16.91 6.45 -7.11
N ASP A 142 -18.21 6.71 -7.05
CA ASP A 142 -18.84 7.71 -7.93
C ASP A 142 -18.37 9.14 -7.58
N CYS A 143 -18.28 9.50 -6.29
CA CYS A 143 -17.85 10.85 -5.91
C CYS A 143 -16.37 11.10 -6.20
N VAL A 144 -15.52 10.08 -6.09
CA VAL A 144 -14.10 10.17 -6.46
C VAL A 144 -13.97 10.35 -7.97
N LYS A 145 -14.64 9.51 -8.76
CA LYS A 145 -14.62 9.54 -10.22
C LYS A 145 -15.12 10.86 -10.80
N GLU A 146 -16.11 11.47 -10.18
CA GLU A 146 -16.73 12.73 -10.64
C GLU A 146 -16.05 13.99 -10.07
N SER A 147 -15.06 13.83 -9.18
CA SER A 147 -14.40 14.96 -8.53
C SER A 147 -13.55 15.77 -9.51
N ASP A 148 -13.88 17.06 -9.65
CA ASP A 148 -13.05 18.03 -10.39
C ASP A 148 -11.73 18.39 -9.67
N ASN A 149 -11.58 17.99 -8.39
CA ASN A 149 -10.43 18.30 -7.54
C ASN A 149 -9.34 17.23 -7.56
N LEU A 150 -9.64 16.04 -8.09
CA LEU A 150 -8.68 14.94 -8.18
C LEU A 150 -8.08 14.85 -9.57
N ILE A 151 -6.89 14.26 -9.66
CA ILE A 151 -6.29 13.91 -10.94
C ILE A 151 -7.16 12.86 -11.64
N GLY A 152 -7.12 12.84 -12.97
CA GLY A 152 -7.88 11.85 -13.74
C GLY A 152 -7.50 10.42 -13.35
N ASN A 153 -8.50 9.53 -13.29
CA ASN A 153 -8.39 8.13 -12.85
C ASN A 153 -8.08 7.95 -11.35
N ALA A 154 -8.34 8.93 -10.49
CA ALA A 154 -8.20 8.78 -9.05
C ALA A 154 -8.96 7.56 -8.50
N GLU A 155 -10.06 7.15 -9.12
CA GLU A 155 -10.86 5.98 -8.75
C GLU A 155 -10.27 4.62 -9.18
N TYR A 156 -9.06 4.60 -9.75
CA TYR A 156 -8.44 3.40 -10.32
C TYR A 156 -8.26 2.27 -9.30
N ASP A 157 -7.65 2.56 -8.15
CA ASP A 157 -7.39 1.54 -7.13
C ASP A 157 -8.68 0.90 -6.63
N LEU A 158 -9.73 1.71 -6.41
CA LEU A 158 -11.05 1.23 -5.98
C LEU A 158 -11.67 0.29 -7.02
N ALA A 159 -11.54 0.63 -8.31
CA ALA A 159 -12.05 -0.22 -9.37
C ALA A 159 -11.27 -1.52 -9.51
N MET A 160 -9.94 -1.50 -9.38
CA MET A 160 -9.13 -2.71 -9.47
C MET A 160 -9.45 -3.68 -8.33
N VAL A 161 -9.59 -3.18 -7.10
CA VAL A 161 -10.07 -4.01 -5.98
C VAL A 161 -11.43 -4.60 -6.31
N LYS A 162 -12.38 -3.81 -6.81
CA LYS A 162 -13.71 -4.31 -7.19
C LYS A 162 -13.68 -5.36 -8.30
N PHE A 163 -12.82 -5.18 -9.29
CA PHE A 163 -12.62 -6.15 -10.37
C PHE A 163 -12.18 -7.50 -9.81
N TYR A 164 -11.17 -7.52 -8.93
CA TYR A 164 -10.71 -8.75 -8.32
C TYR A 164 -11.72 -9.39 -7.37
N MET A 165 -12.48 -8.59 -6.61
CA MET A 165 -13.59 -9.10 -5.80
C MET A 165 -14.63 -9.81 -6.67
N PHE A 166 -15.01 -9.21 -7.80
CA PHE A 166 -15.95 -9.82 -8.74
C PHE A 166 -15.39 -11.10 -9.39
N LEU A 167 -14.10 -11.12 -9.75
CA LEU A 167 -13.46 -12.34 -10.25
C LEU A 167 -13.47 -13.46 -9.20
N GLN A 168 -13.29 -13.13 -7.92
CA GLN A 168 -13.36 -14.10 -6.83
C GLN A 168 -14.79 -14.64 -6.64
N GLU A 169 -15.81 -13.79 -6.76
CA GLU A 169 -17.21 -14.22 -6.72
C GLU A 169 -17.50 -15.26 -7.83
N ILE A 170 -17.04 -15.01 -9.06
CA ILE A 170 -17.16 -15.96 -10.18
C ILE A 170 -16.43 -17.28 -9.86
N PHE A 171 -15.20 -17.19 -9.34
CA PHE A 171 -14.39 -18.36 -9.00
C PHE A 171 -15.05 -19.22 -7.91
N ILE A 172 -15.50 -18.60 -6.81
CA ILE A 172 -16.20 -19.28 -5.70
C ILE A 172 -17.55 -19.84 -6.16
N GLY A 173 -18.24 -19.13 -7.06
CA GLY A 173 -19.50 -19.56 -7.66
C GLY A 173 -19.38 -20.83 -8.51
N GLN A 174 -18.16 -21.28 -8.83
CA GLN A 174 -17.87 -22.44 -9.68
C GLN A 174 -18.60 -22.37 -11.04
N GLU A 175 -18.66 -21.18 -11.63
CA GLU A 175 -19.27 -20.98 -12.93
C GLU A 175 -18.53 -21.79 -14.02
N GLU A 176 -19.25 -22.32 -15.01
CA GLU A 176 -18.63 -23.08 -16.11
C GLU A 176 -17.85 -22.16 -17.07
N ASN A 177 -18.31 -20.92 -17.22
CA ASN A 177 -17.77 -19.92 -18.14
C ASN A 177 -17.99 -18.51 -17.59
N ILE A 178 -17.15 -17.56 -18.00
CA ILE A 178 -17.34 -16.14 -17.66
C ILE A 178 -18.37 -15.55 -18.63
N ASP A 179 -19.59 -15.25 -18.17
CA ASP A 179 -20.54 -14.50 -19.00
C ASP A 179 -20.07 -13.06 -19.18
N LYS A 180 -19.56 -12.76 -20.37
CA LYS A 180 -19.13 -11.40 -20.76
C LYS A 180 -20.23 -10.36 -20.57
N SER A 181 -21.50 -10.72 -20.76
CA SER A 181 -22.63 -9.81 -20.61
C SER A 181 -22.82 -9.42 -19.14
N SER A 182 -22.86 -10.42 -18.24
CA SER A 182 -22.88 -10.22 -16.79
C SER A 182 -21.66 -9.43 -16.30
N LEU A 183 -20.44 -9.81 -16.71
CA LEU A 183 -19.21 -9.13 -16.35
C LEU A 183 -19.23 -7.66 -16.78
N SER A 184 -19.62 -7.39 -18.04
CA SER A 184 -19.72 -6.02 -18.55
C SER A 184 -20.81 -5.23 -17.82
N LEU A 185 -21.94 -5.85 -17.49
CA LEU A 185 -23.02 -5.20 -16.75
C LEU A 185 -22.54 -4.78 -15.35
N ASN A 186 -21.92 -5.70 -14.60
CA ASN A 186 -21.48 -5.45 -13.22
C ASN A 186 -20.30 -4.48 -13.14
N LEU A 187 -19.37 -4.51 -14.11
CA LEU A 187 -18.15 -3.73 -14.07
C LEU A 187 -18.15 -2.46 -14.93
N SER A 188 -19.17 -2.25 -15.76
CA SER A 188 -19.32 -1.02 -16.56
C SER A 188 -19.37 0.24 -15.71
N LYS A 189 -19.99 0.18 -14.51
CA LYS A 189 -20.00 1.28 -13.54
C LYS A 189 -18.57 1.73 -13.20
N TYR A 190 -17.66 0.77 -13.11
CA TYR A 190 -16.26 0.94 -12.74
C TYR A 190 -15.32 1.22 -13.92
N ASN A 191 -15.87 1.70 -15.05
CA ASN A 191 -15.14 2.09 -16.27
C ASN A 191 -14.35 0.97 -16.96
N PHE A 192 -14.65 -0.31 -16.68
CA PHE A 192 -14.00 -1.41 -17.39
C PHE A 192 -14.65 -1.70 -18.74
N LYS A 193 -13.81 -2.02 -19.74
CA LYS A 193 -14.20 -2.68 -20.98
C LYS A 193 -13.28 -3.87 -21.20
N PHE A 194 -13.84 -4.91 -21.80
CA PHE A 194 -13.13 -6.16 -21.99
C PHE A 194 -13.13 -6.59 -23.45
N ALA A 195 -11.94 -6.88 -23.97
CA ALA A 195 -11.78 -7.55 -25.25
C ALA A 195 -12.11 -9.05 -25.11
N ASP A 196 -12.60 -9.68 -26.19
CA ASP A 196 -13.04 -11.10 -26.15
C ASP A 196 -11.91 -12.08 -25.85
N ASP A 197 -10.72 -11.78 -26.35
CA ASP A 197 -9.49 -12.53 -26.11
C ASP A 197 -9.07 -12.44 -24.63
N PHE A 198 -9.14 -11.26 -24.03
CA PHE A 198 -8.88 -11.06 -22.60
C PHE A 198 -9.84 -11.88 -21.71
N ILE A 199 -11.15 -11.88 -22.01
CA ILE A 199 -12.12 -12.70 -21.28
C ILE A 199 -11.84 -14.18 -21.42
N SER A 200 -11.50 -14.62 -22.64
CA SER A 200 -11.15 -16.01 -22.90
C SER A 200 -9.90 -16.41 -22.11
N ALA A 201 -8.88 -15.55 -22.03
CA ALA A 201 -7.67 -15.80 -21.26
C ALA A 201 -7.95 -15.84 -19.74
N LEU A 202 -8.76 -14.91 -19.22
CA LEU A 202 -9.21 -14.92 -17.83
C LEU A 202 -9.97 -16.21 -17.48
N GLU A 203 -10.92 -16.61 -18.33
CA GLU A 203 -11.69 -17.85 -18.12
C GLU A 203 -10.77 -19.06 -18.02
N ASN A 204 -9.77 -19.15 -18.90
CA ASN A 204 -8.77 -20.23 -18.85
C ASN A 204 -7.94 -20.22 -17.56
N GLY A 205 -7.53 -19.05 -17.07
CA GLY A 205 -6.77 -18.94 -15.82
C GLY A 205 -7.62 -19.23 -14.57
N ILE A 206 -8.85 -18.73 -14.53
CA ILE A 206 -9.70 -18.73 -13.33
C ILE A 206 -10.56 -19.99 -13.21
N LEU A 207 -11.19 -20.44 -14.29
CA LEU A 207 -12.23 -21.48 -14.22
C LEU A 207 -11.78 -22.84 -14.77
N LYS A 208 -10.80 -22.86 -15.68
CA LYS A 208 -10.37 -24.12 -16.32
C LYS A 208 -9.24 -24.82 -15.54
N PRO A 209 -9.06 -26.14 -15.74
CA PRO A 209 -7.92 -26.86 -15.18
C PRO A 209 -6.59 -26.24 -15.61
N GLN A 210 -5.62 -26.23 -14.71
CA GLN A 210 -4.31 -25.65 -14.97
C GLN A 210 -3.60 -26.41 -16.10
N LEU A 211 -3.13 -25.68 -17.11
CA LEU A 211 -2.28 -26.21 -18.18
C LEU A 211 -0.89 -26.58 -17.64
N ASP A 212 -0.25 -27.57 -18.26
CA ASP A 212 1.15 -27.86 -17.98
C ASP A 212 2.08 -26.73 -18.46
N ALA A 213 3.31 -26.74 -17.94
CA ALA A 213 4.30 -25.71 -18.19
C ALA A 213 4.70 -25.59 -19.67
N GLU A 214 4.73 -26.71 -20.42
CA GLU A 214 5.11 -26.71 -21.84
C GLU A 214 4.06 -25.97 -22.67
N ASN A 215 2.79 -26.23 -22.40
CA ASN A 215 1.67 -25.55 -23.04
C ASN A 215 1.64 -24.06 -22.69
N ILE A 216 1.84 -23.69 -21.42
CA ILE A 216 1.92 -22.27 -21.01
C ILE A 216 3.07 -21.57 -21.73
N LYS A 217 4.27 -22.16 -21.75
CA LYS A 217 5.45 -21.58 -22.42
C LYS A 217 5.23 -21.45 -23.94
N ALA A 218 4.53 -22.40 -24.56
CA ALA A 218 4.18 -22.34 -25.97
C ALA A 218 3.20 -21.19 -26.26
N ILE A 219 2.16 -21.01 -25.43
CA ILE A 219 1.25 -19.86 -25.53
C ILE A 219 2.03 -18.57 -25.32
N PHE A 220 2.86 -18.47 -24.28
CA PHE A 220 3.66 -17.27 -23.99
C PHE A 220 4.50 -16.79 -25.18
N LYS A 221 5.10 -17.73 -25.92
CA LYS A 221 5.92 -17.43 -27.09
C LYS A 221 5.11 -16.85 -28.25
N ASN A 222 3.86 -17.30 -28.42
CA ASN A 222 3.01 -16.95 -29.56
C ASN A 222 2.06 -15.78 -29.24
N ASP A 223 1.56 -15.73 -28.00
CA ASP A 223 0.59 -14.78 -27.47
C ASP A 223 0.89 -14.51 -25.99
N LYS A 224 1.90 -13.65 -25.78
CA LYS A 224 2.39 -13.29 -24.45
C LYS A 224 1.31 -12.65 -23.57
N VAL A 225 0.43 -11.83 -24.17
CA VAL A 225 -0.59 -11.09 -23.42
C VAL A 225 -1.56 -12.09 -22.77
N ASN A 226 -2.15 -12.97 -23.58
CA ASN A 226 -3.08 -13.97 -23.06
C ASN A 226 -2.40 -14.98 -22.13
N SER A 227 -1.15 -15.36 -22.40
CA SER A 227 -0.41 -16.20 -21.47
C SER A 227 -0.22 -15.57 -20.10
N ILE A 228 0.07 -14.26 -20.02
CA ILE A 228 0.24 -13.54 -18.76
C ILE A 228 -1.07 -13.53 -17.98
N VAL A 229 -2.21 -13.27 -18.64
CA VAL A 229 -3.54 -13.28 -18.02
C VAL A 229 -3.92 -14.68 -17.52
N ILE A 230 -3.59 -15.74 -18.26
CA ILE A 230 -3.81 -17.13 -17.81
C ILE A 230 -2.97 -17.42 -16.56
N ILE A 231 -1.68 -17.07 -16.57
CA ILE A 231 -0.79 -17.27 -15.42
C ILE A 231 -1.27 -16.46 -14.21
N GLN A 232 -1.77 -15.24 -14.42
CA GLN A 232 -2.39 -14.42 -13.37
C GLN A 232 -3.56 -15.16 -12.72
N GLY A 233 -4.47 -15.72 -13.53
CA GLY A 233 -5.62 -16.47 -13.00
C GLY A 233 -5.20 -17.68 -12.16
N TYR A 234 -4.18 -18.42 -12.59
CA TYR A 234 -3.60 -19.51 -11.79
C TYR A 234 -2.98 -19.00 -10.48
N PHE A 235 -2.27 -17.87 -10.51
CA PHE A 235 -1.70 -17.27 -9.31
C PHE A 235 -2.78 -16.84 -8.30
N LEU A 236 -3.86 -16.21 -8.78
CA LEU A 236 -4.97 -15.80 -7.92
C LEU A 236 -5.60 -16.99 -7.18
N ARG A 237 -5.81 -18.11 -7.88
CA ARG A 237 -6.34 -19.35 -7.30
C ARG A 237 -5.37 -19.96 -6.28
N TYR A 238 -4.09 -20.05 -6.66
CA TYR A 238 -3.03 -20.55 -5.80
C TYR A 238 -2.95 -19.78 -4.48
N MET A 239 -3.06 -18.45 -4.53
CA MET A 239 -3.06 -17.61 -3.35
C MET A 239 -4.35 -17.76 -2.53
N ASN A 240 -5.50 -17.94 -3.19
CA ASN A 240 -6.76 -18.14 -2.49
C ASN A 240 -6.85 -19.45 -1.71
N GLU A 241 -6.20 -20.52 -2.21
CA GLU A 241 -6.00 -21.76 -1.46
C GLU A 241 -5.22 -21.54 -0.15
N LYS A 242 -4.39 -20.48 -0.09
CA LYS A 242 -3.62 -20.04 1.08
C LYS A 242 -4.31 -18.93 1.90
N GLY A 243 -5.62 -18.73 1.69
CA GLY A 243 -6.41 -17.75 2.43
C GLY A 243 -6.23 -16.29 2.00
N PHE A 244 -5.70 -16.04 0.80
CA PHE A 244 -5.63 -14.69 0.24
C PHE A 244 -6.85 -14.38 -0.60
N GLU A 245 -7.40 -13.18 -0.42
CA GLU A 245 -8.39 -12.60 -1.30
C GLU A 245 -7.74 -12.22 -2.64
N PHE A 246 -8.50 -12.32 -3.72
CA PHE A 246 -8.04 -12.03 -5.08
C PHE A 246 -7.60 -10.58 -5.21
N TYR A 247 -8.20 -9.63 -4.48
CA TYR A 247 -7.79 -8.21 -4.60
C TYR A 247 -6.39 -7.96 -4.07
N LEU A 248 -5.97 -8.67 -3.02
CA LEU A 248 -4.61 -8.54 -2.48
C LEU A 248 -3.62 -9.19 -3.44
N SER A 249 -3.93 -10.42 -3.87
CA SER A 249 -3.11 -11.19 -4.80
C SER A 249 -2.99 -10.48 -6.17
N GLY A 250 -4.09 -9.93 -6.67
CA GLY A 250 -4.19 -9.16 -7.89
C GLY A 250 -3.39 -7.87 -7.83
N MET A 251 -3.47 -7.12 -6.72
CA MET A 251 -2.65 -5.92 -6.54
C MET A 251 -1.15 -6.26 -6.53
N ILE A 252 -0.73 -7.32 -5.84
CA ILE A 252 0.68 -7.78 -5.84
C ILE A 252 1.11 -8.12 -7.28
N TRP A 253 0.26 -8.86 -8.00
CA TRP A 253 0.49 -9.22 -9.39
C TRP A 253 0.64 -8.00 -10.29
N ASP A 254 -0.29 -7.04 -10.23
CA ASP A 254 -0.29 -5.85 -11.10
C ASP A 254 0.96 -5.00 -10.89
N LYS A 255 1.41 -4.85 -9.64
CA LYS A 255 2.66 -4.15 -9.35
C LYS A 255 3.87 -4.90 -9.91
N MET A 256 3.91 -6.23 -9.84
CA MET A 256 5.01 -6.98 -10.46
C MET A 256 4.92 -7.00 -11.99
N LEU A 257 3.71 -7.01 -12.54
CA LEU A 257 3.44 -6.91 -13.96
C LEU A 257 3.95 -5.58 -14.53
N ASN A 258 3.70 -4.47 -13.84
CA ASN A 258 4.25 -3.16 -14.20
C ASN A 258 5.78 -3.18 -14.25
N TYR A 259 6.43 -3.83 -13.28
CA TYR A 259 7.89 -4.00 -13.30
C TYR A 259 8.37 -4.77 -14.54
N TRP A 260 7.79 -5.95 -14.84
CA TRP A 260 8.21 -6.76 -15.98
C TRP A 260 7.90 -6.07 -17.31
N GLN A 261 6.77 -5.36 -17.43
CA GLN A 261 6.46 -4.59 -18.63
C GLN A 261 7.46 -3.46 -18.85
N LYS A 262 7.82 -2.71 -17.80
CA LYS A 262 8.77 -1.60 -17.92
C LYS A 262 10.17 -2.09 -18.32
N ASN A 263 10.60 -3.24 -17.80
CA ASN A 263 12.01 -3.68 -17.88
C ASN A 263 12.27 -4.84 -18.85
N ASN A 264 11.26 -5.68 -19.10
CA ASN A 264 11.40 -6.96 -19.81
C ASN A 264 10.44 -7.13 -21.00
N ARG A 265 9.76 -6.06 -21.47
CA ARG A 265 8.76 -6.11 -22.57
C ARG A 265 9.21 -6.87 -23.83
N SER A 266 10.48 -6.76 -24.21
CA SER A 266 11.01 -7.37 -25.44
C SER A 266 11.35 -8.86 -25.30
N LYS A 267 11.23 -9.43 -24.10
CA LYS A 267 11.56 -10.82 -23.80
C LYS A 267 10.43 -11.75 -24.20
N ASN A 268 10.78 -12.91 -24.77
CA ASN A 268 9.85 -13.83 -25.44
C ASN A 268 9.87 -15.26 -24.84
N THR A 269 10.61 -15.47 -23.76
CA THR A 269 10.52 -16.70 -22.95
C THR A 269 10.10 -16.31 -21.54
N THR A 270 9.42 -17.22 -20.84
CA THR A 270 9.00 -17.00 -19.44
C THR A 270 10.20 -16.69 -18.55
N ASP A 271 11.28 -17.47 -18.66
CA ASP A 271 12.54 -17.25 -17.93
C ASP A 271 13.09 -15.84 -18.12
N SER A 272 13.22 -15.39 -19.38
CA SER A 272 13.81 -14.09 -19.66
C SER A 272 12.87 -12.92 -19.33
N TYR A 273 11.56 -13.13 -19.38
CA TYR A 273 10.56 -12.12 -19.06
C TYR A 273 10.36 -11.94 -17.55
N PHE A 274 10.35 -13.03 -16.78
CA PHE A 274 10.18 -12.99 -15.33
C PHE A 274 11.50 -12.87 -14.56
N LYS A 275 12.66 -12.83 -15.22
CA LYS A 275 13.93 -12.57 -14.52
C LYS A 275 13.97 -11.15 -13.94
N ILE A 276 14.26 -11.04 -12.64
CA ILE A 276 14.47 -9.76 -11.96
C ILE A 276 15.89 -9.25 -12.21
N GLN A 277 16.02 -7.97 -12.53
CA GLN A 277 17.30 -7.27 -12.52
C GLN A 277 17.44 -6.56 -11.18
N HIS A 278 18.40 -7.01 -10.35
CA HIS A 278 18.52 -6.64 -8.93
C HIS A 278 18.46 -5.12 -8.70
N LYS A 279 19.31 -4.35 -9.40
CA LYS A 279 19.35 -2.87 -9.28
C LYS A 279 18.06 -2.18 -9.71
N LEU A 280 17.42 -2.66 -10.79
CA LEU A 280 16.17 -2.07 -11.28
C LEU A 280 15.02 -2.38 -10.32
N PHE A 281 15.04 -3.53 -9.67
CA PHE A 281 14.02 -3.91 -8.70
C PHE A 281 14.16 -3.13 -7.40
N GLU A 282 15.38 -2.96 -6.90
CA GLU A 282 15.67 -2.08 -5.77
C GLU A 282 15.19 -0.64 -6.05
N LYS A 283 15.47 -0.11 -7.26
CA LYS A 283 14.93 1.20 -7.68
C LYS A 283 13.40 1.22 -7.74
N TYR A 284 12.79 0.19 -8.30
CA TYR A 284 11.33 0.08 -8.38
C TYR A 284 10.67 0.09 -6.99
N LEU A 285 11.22 -0.64 -6.03
CA LEU A 285 10.75 -0.62 -4.65
C LEU A 285 10.90 0.77 -4.00
N ALA A 286 12.02 1.46 -4.24
CA ALA A 286 12.21 2.82 -3.74
C ALA A 286 11.24 3.85 -4.37
N GLU A 287 10.85 3.65 -5.64
CA GLU A 287 9.81 4.43 -6.31
C GLU A 287 8.43 4.20 -5.68
N LEU A 288 8.13 2.99 -5.19
CA LEU A 288 6.86 2.69 -4.51
C LEU A 288 6.76 3.37 -3.13
N SER A 289 7.87 3.57 -2.42
CA SER A 289 7.86 4.16 -1.08
C SER A 289 7.78 5.70 -1.08
N SER A 290 8.00 6.36 -2.23
CA SER A 290 8.34 7.79 -2.29
C SER A 290 7.51 8.55 -3.32
N ASP A 291 6.27 8.92 -2.98
CA ASP A 291 5.64 10.09 -3.60
C ASP A 291 6.22 11.35 -2.94
N ILE A 292 6.36 12.46 -3.68
CA ILE A 292 6.94 13.73 -3.18
C ILE A 292 6.18 14.27 -1.96
N PHE A 293 4.95 13.79 -1.74
CA PHE A 293 4.04 14.29 -0.72
C PHE A 293 3.58 13.24 0.32
N LEU A 294 3.77 11.93 0.09
CA LEU A 294 3.24 10.86 0.97
C LEU A 294 4.20 9.67 1.16
N ASP A 295 4.29 9.18 2.40
CA ASP A 295 5.09 8.02 2.80
C ASP A 295 4.32 6.70 2.54
N ASN A 296 4.68 5.99 1.47
CA ASN A 296 3.98 4.80 1.00
C ASN A 296 4.79 3.50 1.24
N LYS A 297 5.58 3.48 2.32
CA LYS A 297 6.35 2.29 2.76
C LYS A 297 5.52 1.00 2.88
N PRO A 298 4.27 1.00 3.40
CA PRO A 298 3.46 -0.21 3.46
C PRO A 298 3.29 -0.88 2.09
N GLU A 299 3.08 -0.12 1.01
CA GLU A 299 2.95 -0.71 -0.33
C GLU A 299 4.28 -1.33 -0.80
N MET A 300 5.42 -0.65 -0.61
CA MET A 300 6.73 -1.22 -0.91
C MET A 300 6.96 -2.54 -0.17
N ILE A 301 6.65 -2.59 1.14
CA ILE A 301 6.76 -3.81 1.96
C ILE A 301 5.81 -4.88 1.43
N ALA A 302 4.56 -4.54 1.11
CA ALA A 302 3.60 -5.49 0.55
C ALA A 302 4.09 -6.10 -0.77
N ILE A 303 4.73 -5.33 -1.65
CA ILE A 303 5.25 -5.83 -2.92
C ILE A 303 6.52 -6.67 -2.73
N LEU A 304 7.43 -6.25 -1.86
CA LEU A 304 8.65 -7.03 -1.59
C LEU A 304 8.31 -8.39 -0.92
N TRP A 305 7.41 -8.43 0.06
CA TRP A 305 6.99 -9.70 0.68
C TRP A 305 6.05 -10.50 -0.24
N GLY A 306 5.12 -9.84 -0.92
CA GLY A 306 4.15 -10.45 -1.82
C GLY A 306 4.79 -11.10 -3.06
N SER A 307 5.87 -10.52 -3.57
CA SER A 307 6.58 -11.08 -4.73
C SER A 307 7.22 -12.44 -4.45
N VAL A 308 7.52 -12.79 -3.19
CA VAL A 308 7.98 -14.15 -2.80
C VAL A 308 6.96 -15.22 -3.22
N TYR A 309 5.67 -14.96 -3.02
CA TYR A 309 4.62 -15.91 -3.40
C TYR A 309 4.53 -16.10 -4.92
N ILE A 310 4.74 -15.03 -5.69
CA ILE A 310 4.75 -15.10 -7.16
C ILE A 310 5.89 -16.00 -7.64
N TYR A 311 7.11 -15.80 -7.14
CA TYR A 311 8.26 -16.59 -7.58
C TYR A 311 8.20 -18.04 -7.10
N GLU A 312 7.68 -18.27 -5.90
CA GLU A 312 7.38 -19.63 -5.44
C GLU A 312 6.34 -20.32 -6.34
N PHE A 313 5.24 -19.62 -6.67
CA PHE A 313 4.22 -20.12 -7.59
C PHE A 313 4.82 -20.45 -8.97
N PHE A 314 5.58 -19.51 -9.55
CA PHE A 314 6.24 -19.70 -10.85
C PHE A 314 7.16 -20.92 -10.87
N TYR A 315 7.90 -21.14 -9.79
CA TYR A 315 8.75 -22.30 -9.62
C TYR A 315 7.93 -23.59 -9.53
N LYS A 316 6.89 -23.63 -8.68
CA LYS A 316 6.00 -24.79 -8.49
C LYS A 316 5.33 -25.24 -9.79
N ILE A 317 4.93 -24.31 -10.64
CA ILE A 317 4.29 -24.63 -11.94
C ILE A 317 5.30 -24.76 -13.08
N ASN A 318 6.61 -24.79 -12.79
CA ASN A 318 7.72 -24.98 -13.73
C ASN A 318 7.79 -23.94 -14.87
N ILE A 319 7.30 -22.71 -14.66
CA ILE A 319 7.40 -21.65 -15.68
C ILE A 319 8.72 -20.89 -15.63
N ILE A 320 9.43 -20.93 -14.50
CA ILE A 320 10.82 -20.44 -14.36
C ILE A 320 11.77 -21.59 -13.97
N THR A 321 13.07 -21.43 -14.22
CA THR A 321 14.10 -22.38 -13.75
C THR A 321 14.41 -22.22 -12.26
N ASP A 322 15.00 -23.26 -11.65
CA ASP A 322 15.53 -23.20 -10.29
C ASP A 322 16.57 -22.07 -10.13
N GLU A 323 17.45 -21.86 -11.11
CA GLU A 323 18.44 -20.77 -11.09
C GLU A 323 17.76 -19.39 -10.92
N ILE A 324 16.67 -19.13 -11.65
CA ILE A 324 15.93 -17.86 -11.55
C ILE A 324 15.22 -17.75 -10.20
N PHE A 325 14.67 -18.85 -9.71
CA PHE A 325 13.99 -18.88 -8.41
C PHE A 325 14.97 -18.62 -7.26
N GLN A 326 16.12 -19.30 -7.22
CA GLN A 326 17.15 -19.10 -6.19
C GLN A 326 17.75 -17.68 -6.26
N ASP A 327 18.02 -17.15 -7.46
CA ASP A 327 18.50 -15.77 -7.64
C ASP A 327 17.51 -14.74 -7.06
N PHE A 328 16.20 -14.96 -7.27
CA PHE A 328 15.18 -14.10 -6.69
C PHE A 328 15.08 -14.26 -5.17
N LEU A 329 15.14 -15.48 -4.64
CA LEU A 329 15.10 -15.71 -3.18
C LEU A 329 16.25 -15.01 -2.48
N GLU A 330 17.48 -15.13 -3.00
CA GLU A 330 18.67 -14.43 -2.48
C GLU A 330 18.47 -12.91 -2.48
N LEU A 331 18.01 -12.36 -3.61
CA LEU A 331 17.72 -10.92 -3.74
C LEU A 331 16.66 -10.47 -2.74
N SER A 332 15.54 -11.20 -2.64
CA SER A 332 14.43 -10.85 -1.76
C SER A 332 14.85 -10.87 -0.29
N LYS A 333 15.62 -11.88 0.13
CA LYS A 333 16.17 -11.98 1.51
C LYS A 333 17.08 -10.79 1.81
N LYS A 334 17.96 -10.42 0.88
CA LYS A 334 18.83 -9.24 1.02
C LYS A 334 18.02 -7.95 1.17
N LEU A 335 17.03 -7.73 0.30
CA LEU A 335 16.21 -6.52 0.33
C LEU A 335 15.33 -6.45 1.59
N LYS A 336 14.74 -7.58 2.02
CA LYS A 336 13.99 -7.66 3.28
C LYS A 336 14.86 -7.30 4.46
N GLY A 337 16.07 -7.85 4.53
CA GLY A 337 17.03 -7.51 5.58
C GLY A 337 17.33 -6.01 5.62
N LYS A 338 17.59 -5.39 4.46
CA LYS A 338 17.76 -3.93 4.37
C LYS A 338 16.56 -3.16 4.92
N VAL A 339 15.35 -3.50 4.47
CA VAL A 339 14.10 -2.85 4.90
C VAL A 339 13.90 -3.00 6.41
N ILE A 340 14.08 -4.20 6.95
CA ILE A 340 13.97 -4.47 8.38
C ILE A 340 14.96 -3.60 9.16
N GLY A 341 16.25 -3.60 8.76
CA GLY A 341 17.28 -2.81 9.43
C GLY A 341 17.05 -1.29 9.34
N LEU A 342 16.58 -0.79 8.20
CA LEU A 342 16.29 0.64 8.03
C LEU A 342 15.09 1.12 8.87
N PHE A 343 14.12 0.24 9.13
CA PHE A 343 12.85 0.61 9.75
C PHE A 343 12.58 -0.08 11.08
N THR A 344 13.61 -0.61 11.77
CA THR A 344 13.49 -1.42 13.01
C THR A 344 12.60 -0.80 14.09
N THR A 345 12.42 0.52 14.13
CA THR A 345 11.56 1.23 15.10
C THR A 345 10.08 1.32 14.72
N ASN A 346 9.71 0.99 13.47
CA ASN A 346 8.36 1.26 12.94
C ASN A 346 7.78 0.12 12.09
N LEU A 347 8.36 -1.08 12.07
CA LEU A 347 7.86 -2.22 11.29
C LEU A 347 6.44 -2.71 11.69
N TRP A 348 6.00 -2.42 12.91
CA TRP A 348 4.74 -2.90 13.49
C TRP A 348 3.52 -2.45 12.68
N ASN A 349 3.57 -1.26 12.07
CA ASN A 349 2.50 -0.73 11.22
C ASN A 349 2.40 -1.44 9.86
N SER A 350 3.38 -2.29 9.53
CA SER A 350 3.43 -3.11 8.32
C SER A 350 3.39 -4.61 8.65
N ASN A 351 2.91 -4.97 9.84
CA ASN A 351 2.83 -6.36 10.30
C ASN A 351 1.78 -7.20 9.54
N PHE A 352 1.02 -6.61 8.61
CA PHE A 352 0.10 -7.35 7.74
C PHE A 352 0.81 -8.48 6.98
N VAL A 353 2.10 -8.36 6.65
CA VAL A 353 2.88 -9.42 5.99
C VAL A 353 2.96 -10.72 6.81
N HIS A 354 2.77 -10.62 8.13
CA HIS A 354 2.71 -11.73 9.07
C HIS A 354 1.28 -12.10 9.49
N SER A 355 0.27 -11.40 8.96
CA SER A 355 -1.12 -11.86 8.99
C SER A 355 -1.45 -12.81 7.82
N TRP A 356 -0.58 -12.81 6.80
CA TRP A 356 -0.64 -13.68 5.65
C TRP A 356 -0.12 -15.09 5.97
N GLU A 357 -0.58 -16.12 5.23
CA GLU A 357 -0.05 -17.47 5.37
C GLU A 357 1.42 -17.53 4.93
N LYS A 358 2.31 -18.11 5.76
CA LYS A 358 3.74 -18.22 5.47
C LYS A 358 4.01 -18.85 4.08
N PRO A 359 4.93 -18.29 3.26
CA PRO A 359 5.37 -18.97 2.04
C PRO A 359 6.03 -20.32 2.35
N ASP A 360 5.88 -21.29 1.44
CA ASP A 360 6.46 -22.62 1.64
C ASP A 360 7.99 -22.60 1.50
N CYS A 361 8.53 -21.66 0.73
CA CYS A 361 9.96 -21.48 0.50
C CYS A 361 10.68 -20.77 1.67
N ILE A 362 9.95 -20.28 2.66
CA ILE A 362 10.51 -19.62 3.86
C ILE A 362 10.41 -20.57 5.06
N SER A 363 11.49 -20.69 5.81
CA SER A 363 11.53 -21.56 6.99
C SER A 363 10.59 -21.05 8.10
N GLU A 364 10.02 -21.97 8.88
CA GLU A 364 9.16 -21.63 10.01
C GLU A 364 9.88 -20.70 11.01
N THR A 365 11.14 -21.00 11.30
CA THR A 365 11.96 -20.19 12.21
C THR A 365 12.18 -18.78 11.68
N GLU A 366 12.55 -18.62 10.40
CA GLU A 366 12.74 -17.29 9.80
C GLU A 366 11.45 -16.46 9.90
N PHE A 367 10.30 -17.05 9.55
CA PHE A 367 9.02 -16.35 9.58
C PHE A 367 8.58 -15.96 11.00
N ILE A 368 8.75 -16.85 11.99
CA ILE A 368 8.41 -16.56 13.39
C ILE A 368 9.29 -15.44 13.94
N GLU A 369 10.59 -15.51 13.72
CA GLU A 369 11.52 -14.53 14.28
C GLU A 369 11.44 -13.19 13.54
N GLU A 370 11.17 -13.17 12.23
CA GLU A 370 10.81 -11.94 11.49
C GLU A 370 9.57 -11.27 12.10
N ASN A 371 8.50 -12.05 12.37
CA ASN A 371 7.29 -11.53 13.03
C ASN A 371 7.56 -10.98 14.44
N ASN A 372 8.45 -11.62 15.20
CA ASN A 372 8.85 -11.12 16.52
C ASN A 372 9.54 -9.74 16.42
N ILE A 373 10.40 -9.54 15.42
CA ILE A 373 11.03 -8.23 15.14
C ILE A 373 9.96 -7.18 14.82
N PHE A 374 9.03 -7.49 13.90
CA PHE A 374 7.94 -6.59 13.53
C PHE A 374 7.10 -6.20 14.75
N LYS A 375 6.71 -7.16 15.58
CA LYS A 375 5.94 -6.91 16.81
C LYS A 375 6.72 -6.08 17.82
N LYS A 376 8.00 -6.38 18.05
CA LYS A 376 8.84 -5.63 19.00
C LYS A 376 9.02 -4.18 18.60
N SER A 377 9.05 -3.88 17.30
CA SER A 377 9.25 -2.50 16.82
C SER A 377 8.21 -1.49 17.36
N ILE A 378 7.03 -1.95 17.81
CA ILE A 378 6.03 -1.07 18.43
C ILE A 378 6.55 -0.36 19.70
N SER A 379 7.51 -0.95 20.41
CA SER A 379 8.07 -0.42 21.66
C SER A 379 9.52 0.07 21.54
N ILE A 380 10.18 -0.15 20.40
CA ILE A 380 11.56 0.28 20.19
C ILE A 380 11.56 1.80 19.94
N LYS A 381 12.08 2.55 20.92
CA LYS A 381 12.29 3.99 20.79
C LYS A 381 13.57 4.26 20.01
N TYR A 382 13.55 5.31 19.20
CA TYR A 382 14.77 5.81 18.58
C TYR A 382 15.69 6.36 19.68
N GLN A 383 16.95 5.92 19.70
CA GLN A 383 17.98 6.45 20.58
C GLN A 383 19.21 6.76 19.72
N GLU A 384 19.60 8.03 19.63
CA GLU A 384 20.73 8.48 18.80
C GLU A 384 22.06 7.76 19.09
N SER A 385 22.20 7.13 20.27
CA SER A 385 23.45 6.54 20.76
C SER A 385 23.46 5.01 20.90
N THR A 386 22.35 4.31 20.63
CA THR A 386 22.27 2.85 20.73
C THR A 386 21.60 2.25 19.50
N LEU A 387 22.31 1.31 18.88
CA LEU A 387 21.78 0.52 17.77
C LEU A 387 20.51 -0.24 18.20
N PRO A 388 19.43 -0.24 17.40
CA PRO A 388 18.22 -1.03 17.64
C PRO A 388 18.48 -2.54 17.84
N LYS A 389 19.63 -3.05 17.38
CA LYS A 389 20.08 -4.46 17.51
C LYS A 389 19.95 -5.03 18.91
N SER A 390 20.19 -4.23 19.95
CA SER A 390 20.11 -4.72 21.33
C SER A 390 18.70 -5.15 21.72
N SER A 391 17.67 -4.56 21.10
CA SER A 391 16.27 -4.86 21.37
C SER A 391 15.78 -6.12 20.64
N ILE A 392 16.50 -6.56 19.61
CA ILE A 392 16.15 -7.70 18.74
C ILE A 392 17.25 -8.78 18.66
N SER A 393 18.18 -8.80 19.63
CA SER A 393 19.36 -9.68 19.56
C SER A 393 19.01 -11.16 19.55
N ASP A 394 17.97 -11.55 20.29
CA ASP A 394 17.52 -12.94 20.38
C ASP A 394 16.94 -13.44 19.06
N GLU A 395 16.18 -12.58 18.37
CA GLU A 395 15.63 -12.85 17.04
C GLU A 395 16.76 -12.97 16.01
N LEU A 396 17.74 -12.06 16.04
CA LEU A 396 18.88 -12.07 15.11
C LEU A 396 19.72 -13.35 15.22
N LEU A 397 19.83 -13.93 16.41
CA LEU A 397 20.55 -15.21 16.60
C LEU A 397 19.82 -16.41 15.99
N LYS A 398 18.50 -16.32 15.81
CA LYS A 398 17.64 -17.44 15.39
C LYS A 398 17.15 -17.34 13.95
N ILE A 399 17.00 -16.13 13.42
CA ILE A 399 16.41 -15.83 12.10
C ILE A 399 17.27 -16.31 10.91
N GLY A 400 18.47 -16.84 11.16
CA GLY A 400 19.34 -17.41 10.15
C GLY A 400 20.07 -16.34 9.32
N GLU A 401 20.23 -16.59 8.01
CA GLU A 401 21.02 -15.73 7.11
C GLU A 401 20.46 -14.31 6.97
N LEU A 402 19.15 -14.13 7.17
CA LEU A 402 18.50 -12.83 7.13
C LEU A 402 19.12 -11.85 8.14
N SER A 403 19.63 -12.33 9.27
CA SER A 403 20.31 -11.51 10.29
C SER A 403 21.48 -10.72 9.72
N ASN A 404 22.26 -11.29 8.80
CA ASN A 404 23.41 -10.62 8.20
C ASN A 404 22.95 -9.39 7.40
N TYR A 405 21.89 -9.55 6.62
CA TYR A 405 21.32 -8.47 5.80
C TYR A 405 20.62 -7.40 6.64
N ILE A 406 20.00 -7.77 7.76
CA ILE A 406 19.46 -6.80 8.73
C ILE A 406 20.57 -5.94 9.32
N ILE A 407 21.67 -6.59 9.74
CA ILE A 407 22.84 -5.90 10.31
C ILE A 407 23.50 -4.96 9.30
N GLU A 408 23.52 -5.34 8.01
CA GLU A 408 24.00 -4.48 6.91
C GLU A 408 23.07 -3.29 6.67
N GLY A 409 21.76 -3.51 6.59
CA GLY A 409 20.78 -2.44 6.40
C GLY A 409 20.82 -1.36 7.49
N GLU A 410 21.07 -1.76 8.74
CA GLU A 410 21.25 -0.79 9.83
C GLU A 410 22.49 0.10 9.65
N LYS A 411 23.58 -0.37 9.04
CA LYS A 411 24.75 0.48 8.78
C LYS A 411 24.46 1.59 7.77
N ASP A 412 23.51 1.35 6.87
CA ASP A 412 23.04 2.37 5.93
C ASP A 412 22.23 3.47 6.66
N THR A 413 21.64 3.18 7.84
CA THR A 413 20.99 4.23 8.67
C THR A 413 21.97 5.21 9.30
N GLU A 414 23.15 4.75 9.73
CA GLU A 414 24.19 5.61 10.34
C GLU A 414 24.68 6.72 9.37
N THR A 415 24.57 6.49 8.05
CA THR A 415 24.90 7.49 7.01
C THR A 415 23.73 8.39 6.61
N LEU A 416 22.50 8.07 7.03
CA LEU A 416 21.28 8.86 6.82
C LEU A 416 21.07 9.92 7.91
N ASN A 417 21.64 9.72 9.11
CA ASN A 417 21.47 10.61 10.27
C ASN A 417 22.07 12.04 10.13
N ASP A 418 22.71 12.37 9.00
CA ASP A 418 23.19 13.74 8.73
C ASP A 418 22.15 14.62 8.00
N ILE A 419 21.09 14.05 7.41
CA ILE A 419 20.04 14.81 6.69
C ILE A 419 18.72 14.02 6.71
N GLY A 420 17.66 14.62 7.27
CA GLY A 420 16.31 14.06 7.49
C GLY A 420 15.84 12.91 6.59
N SER A 421 15.24 11.92 7.27
CA SER A 421 15.00 10.51 6.92
C SER A 421 14.19 10.18 5.65
N SER A 422 13.84 11.16 4.82
CA SER A 422 13.13 10.95 3.55
C SER A 422 13.91 11.45 2.33
N ASN A 423 14.82 12.42 2.50
CA ASN A 423 15.35 13.18 1.38
C ASN A 423 16.57 12.56 0.67
N LYS A 424 17.20 11.48 1.18
CA LYS A 424 18.48 10.98 0.63
C LYS A 424 18.44 9.64 -0.12
N LEU A 425 17.46 8.77 0.11
CA LEU A 425 17.25 7.56 -0.74
C LEU A 425 17.03 7.97 -2.21
N ARG A 426 16.38 9.12 -2.43
CA ARG A 426 16.15 9.74 -3.73
C ARG A 426 17.44 10.33 -4.36
N ASN A 427 18.23 11.06 -3.57
CA ASN A 427 19.44 11.75 -4.07
C ASN A 427 20.56 10.82 -4.57
N ILE A 428 20.59 9.55 -4.15
CA ILE A 428 21.56 8.56 -4.63
C ILE A 428 21.24 8.09 -6.06
N TYR A 429 19.96 8.08 -6.46
CA TYR A 429 19.51 7.45 -7.71
C TYR A 429 18.99 8.42 -8.78
N GLU A 430 18.86 9.72 -8.48
CA GLU A 430 18.35 10.74 -9.41
C GLU A 430 19.37 11.21 -10.48
N ASN A 431 20.65 10.86 -10.37
CA ASN A 431 21.67 11.40 -11.28
C ASN A 431 21.85 10.68 -12.62
N GLU A 432 21.06 9.64 -12.94
CA GLU A 432 21.20 8.96 -14.23
C GLU A 432 19.85 8.62 -14.90
N PHE A 433 19.71 9.15 -16.11
CA PHE A 433 18.82 8.81 -17.23
C PHE A 433 17.56 9.67 -17.47
N LYS A 434 17.50 10.15 -18.72
CA LYS A 434 16.40 10.89 -19.36
C LYS A 434 15.34 9.94 -19.91
N GLU A 435 14.09 10.38 -19.82
CA GLU A 435 12.87 9.71 -20.30
C GLU A 435 12.88 9.44 -21.82
N ASN A 436 12.22 8.35 -22.21
CA ASN A 436 11.74 8.14 -23.58
C ASN A 436 10.27 7.71 -23.50
N ASP A 437 9.40 8.47 -24.20
CA ASP A 437 7.98 8.20 -24.41
C ASP A 437 7.77 6.85 -25.10
N ASN A 438 6.93 5.98 -24.52
CA ASN A 438 6.50 4.74 -25.16
C ASN A 438 4.99 4.55 -24.98
N LYS A 439 4.29 4.23 -26.07
CA LYS A 439 2.87 3.86 -26.06
C LYS A 439 2.68 2.48 -25.41
N ASP A 440 1.82 2.44 -24.41
CA ASP A 440 1.49 1.27 -23.60
C ASP A 440 0.72 0.23 -24.40
N ILE A 441 1.15 -1.04 -24.30
CA ILE A 441 0.30 -2.20 -24.63
C ILE A 441 -0.33 -2.59 -23.30
N ILE A 442 -1.66 -2.62 -23.25
CA ILE A 442 -2.45 -2.80 -22.02
C ILE A 442 -2.61 -4.31 -21.77
N TYR A 443 -2.18 -4.78 -20.59
CA TYR A 443 -2.34 -6.17 -20.11
C TYR A 443 -3.41 -6.29 -19.00
N GLU A 444 -3.93 -5.14 -18.57
CA GLU A 444 -5.04 -4.99 -17.64
C GLU A 444 -6.37 -4.90 -18.42
N PRO A 445 -7.53 -5.10 -17.79
CA PRO A 445 -8.80 -4.83 -18.45
C PRO A 445 -8.84 -3.38 -18.97
N ILE A 446 -9.12 -3.24 -20.27
CA ILE A 446 -9.05 -1.96 -20.99
C ILE A 446 -10.08 -0.99 -20.40
N ARG A 447 -9.65 -0.01 -19.62
CA ARG A 447 -10.53 1.08 -19.20
C ARG A 447 -10.73 2.04 -20.37
N THR A 448 -11.90 2.67 -20.46
CA THR A 448 -12.10 3.71 -21.48
C THR A 448 -11.06 4.81 -21.33
N GLU A 449 -10.43 5.21 -22.44
CA GLU A 449 -9.48 6.33 -22.48
C GLU A 449 -10.01 7.55 -21.72
N ARG A 450 -9.08 8.30 -21.12
CA ARG A 450 -9.30 9.56 -20.40
C ARG A 450 -10.32 10.42 -21.17
N LYS A 451 -11.54 10.53 -20.65
CA LYS A 451 -12.45 11.60 -21.09
C LYS A 451 -11.76 12.90 -20.67
N VAL A 452 -11.54 13.80 -21.63
CA VAL A 452 -10.88 15.07 -21.32
C VAL A 452 -11.59 15.74 -20.15
N GLY A 453 -10.81 16.11 -19.13
CA GLY A 453 -11.34 16.70 -17.92
C GLY A 453 -12.10 17.99 -18.26
N ARG A 454 -13.23 18.25 -17.60
CA ARG A 454 -14.06 19.45 -17.87
C ARG A 454 -13.24 20.75 -17.80
N ASN A 455 -12.17 20.77 -16.99
CA ASN A 455 -11.25 21.89 -16.82
C ASN A 455 -9.96 21.83 -17.65
N GLU A 456 -9.70 20.74 -18.37
CA GLU A 456 -8.52 20.60 -19.24
C GLU A 456 -8.68 21.37 -20.56
N PRO A 457 -7.57 21.74 -21.24
CA PRO A 457 -7.62 22.30 -22.58
C PRO A 457 -8.42 21.41 -23.53
N CYS A 458 -9.36 22.02 -24.25
CA CYS A 458 -10.23 21.29 -25.16
C CYS A 458 -9.43 20.75 -26.35
N THR A 459 -9.62 19.47 -26.67
CA THR A 459 -8.92 18.75 -27.75
C THR A 459 -9.19 19.29 -29.16
N CYS A 460 -10.17 20.18 -29.34
CA CYS A 460 -10.45 20.82 -30.64
C CYS A 460 -9.47 21.94 -31.01
N GLY A 461 -8.44 22.18 -30.19
CA GLY A 461 -7.42 23.21 -30.44
C GLY A 461 -7.88 24.64 -30.15
N SER A 462 -9.02 24.82 -29.47
CA SER A 462 -9.57 26.16 -29.19
C SER A 462 -8.84 26.92 -28.07
N GLY A 463 -7.94 26.25 -27.33
CA GLY A 463 -7.27 26.81 -26.15
C GLY A 463 -8.19 27.04 -24.93
N LYS A 464 -9.48 26.71 -25.02
CA LYS A 464 -10.46 26.87 -23.93
C LYS A 464 -10.57 25.59 -23.10
N LYS A 465 -10.98 25.68 -21.83
CA LYS A 465 -11.35 24.52 -21.01
C LYS A 465 -12.50 23.72 -21.68
N TYR A 466 -12.47 22.39 -21.65
CA TYR A 466 -13.44 21.52 -22.34
C TYR A 466 -14.90 21.88 -22.06
N LYS A 467 -15.25 22.16 -20.79
CA LYS A 467 -16.61 22.56 -20.37
C LYS A 467 -17.11 23.88 -20.98
N LYS A 468 -16.19 24.72 -21.47
CA LYS A 468 -16.51 25.99 -22.13
C LYS A 468 -16.44 25.90 -23.66
N CYS A 469 -16.21 24.71 -24.21
CA CYS A 469 -16.04 24.49 -25.64
C CYS A 469 -16.88 23.30 -26.12
N CYS A 470 -16.28 22.12 -26.29
CA CYS A 470 -16.96 20.93 -26.81
C CYS A 470 -17.84 20.22 -25.77
N GLY A 471 -17.67 20.54 -24.48
CA GLY A 471 -18.49 19.99 -23.39
C GLY A 471 -19.73 20.81 -23.05
N ARG A 472 -20.36 21.44 -24.05
CA ARG A 472 -21.66 22.14 -23.91
C ARG A 472 -22.83 21.19 -24.08
#